data_AF-A0A8T6WIM3-F1
#
_entry.id   AF-A0A8T6WIM3-F1
#
_cell.length_a   1.000
_cell.length_b   1.000
_cell.length_c   1.000
_cell.angle_alpha   90.00
_cell.angle_beta   90.00
_cell.angle_gamma   90.00
#
_symmetry.space_group_name_H-M   'P 1'
#
loop_
_entity.id
_entity.type
_entity.pdbx_description
1 polymer ?
#
loop_
_entity_poly.entity_id
_entity_poly.type
_entity_poly.pdbx_seq_one_letter_code
_entity_poly.pdbx_strand_id
1 'polypeptide(L)'
;RVQNHKQKWRTFAFENFLQPLFKQQLYRVGLGTLSEIFDGDPPHQPRGCIAQAWSVAEPLRAFVEDVMVKRAPYERRILSGEDG
;
A
#
# COMPACT_ATOMS: atom_id res chain seq x y z
N ARG A 1 -13.36 -17.42 -1.40
CA ARG A 1 -13.58 -17.21 0.05
C ARG A 1 -12.34 -16.51 0.62
N VAL A 2 -12.45 -15.25 1.01
CA VAL A 2 -11.33 -14.43 1.52
C VAL A 2 -10.87 -15.03 2.86
N GLN A 3 -9.58 -15.39 2.97
CA GLN A 3 -9.00 -16.10 4.11
C GLN A 3 -8.75 -15.17 5.31
N ASN A 4 -9.81 -14.58 5.85
CA ASN A 4 -9.93 -13.94 7.17
C ASN A 4 -8.64 -13.30 7.74
N HIS A 5 -7.93 -12.51 6.94
CA HIS A 5 -6.70 -11.77 7.29
C HIS A 5 -5.72 -12.55 8.20
N LYS A 6 -5.56 -13.86 7.98
CA LYS A 6 -4.67 -14.68 8.81
C LYS A 6 -3.27 -14.07 8.77
N GLN A 7 -2.57 -14.04 9.91
CA GLN A 7 -1.25 -13.41 10.05
C GLN A 7 -0.30 -13.79 8.91
N LYS A 8 -0.29 -15.06 8.49
CA LYS A 8 0.51 -15.56 7.36
C LYS A 8 0.30 -14.78 6.06
N TRP A 9 -0.92 -14.39 5.73
CA TRP A 9 -1.23 -13.66 4.50
C TRP A 9 -0.85 -12.19 4.60
N ARG A 10 -0.92 -11.61 5.81
CA ARG A 10 -0.43 -10.25 6.08
C ARG A 10 1.08 -10.18 5.91
N THR A 11 1.80 -11.14 6.49
CA THR A 11 3.25 -11.29 6.31
C THR A 11 3.61 -11.45 4.84
N PHE A 12 2.94 -12.37 4.14
CA PHE A 12 3.16 -12.57 2.70
C PHE A 12 2.93 -11.28 1.90
N ALA A 13 1.84 -10.56 2.13
CA ALA A 13 1.53 -9.32 1.42
C ALA A 13 2.57 -8.23 1.69
N PHE A 14 3.02 -8.10 2.95
CA PHE A 14 4.09 -7.17 3.30
C PHE A 14 5.39 -7.51 2.57
N GLU A 15 5.85 -8.75 2.67
CA GLU A 15 7.15 -9.18 2.14
C GLU A 15 7.21 -9.14 0.61
N ASN A 16 6.12 -9.50 -0.06
CA ASN A 16 6.12 -9.65 -1.52
C ASN A 16 5.63 -8.41 -2.28
N PHE A 17 4.82 -7.54 -1.66
CA PHE A 17 4.24 -6.38 -2.35
C PHE A 17 4.76 -5.05 -1.79
N LEU A 18 4.64 -4.81 -0.48
CA LEU A 18 4.93 -3.49 0.11
C LEU A 18 6.41 -3.27 0.39
N GLN A 19 7.11 -4.31 0.88
CA GLN A 19 8.52 -4.21 1.24
C GLN A 19 9.41 -3.86 0.02
N PRO A 20 9.23 -4.43 -1.18
CA PRO A 20 10.00 -4.04 -2.36
C PRO A 20 9.76 -2.56 -2.75
N LEU A 21 8.51 -2.08 -2.67
CA LEU A 21 8.19 -0.68 -2.93
C LEU A 21 8.94 0.25 -1.97
N PHE A 22 8.89 -0.03 -0.67
CA PHE A 22 9.50 0.82 0.35
C PHE A 22 11.03 0.75 0.43
N LYS A 23 11.64 -0.35 -0.02
CA LYS A 23 13.11 -0.50 0.08
C LYS A 23 13.85 -0.22 -1.22
N GLN A 24 13.28 -0.63 -2.36
CA GLN A 24 13.98 -0.61 -3.64
C GLN A 24 13.55 0.57 -4.51
N GLN A 25 12.25 0.86 -4.59
CA GLN A 25 11.73 1.87 -5.52
C GLN A 25 12.00 3.31 -5.06
N LEU A 26 12.08 3.56 -3.74
CA LEU A 26 12.36 4.89 -3.16
C LEU A 26 13.68 5.54 -3.61
N TYR A 27 14.59 4.77 -4.22
CA TYR A 27 15.91 5.24 -4.64
C TYR A 27 16.14 5.15 -6.16
N ARG A 28 15.13 4.75 -6.94
CA ARG A 28 15.31 4.38 -8.36
C ARG A 28 15.06 5.52 -9.34
N VAL A 29 14.05 6.35 -9.11
CA VAL A 29 13.59 7.38 -10.08
C VAL A 29 13.35 8.75 -9.45
N GLY A 30 12.98 8.75 -8.16
CA GLY A 30 12.78 9.95 -7.35
C GLY A 30 13.33 9.73 -5.93
N LEU A 31 13.68 10.82 -5.24
CA LEU A 31 14.20 10.77 -3.88
C LEU A 31 13.03 10.62 -2.89
N GLY A 32 12.81 9.40 -2.39
CA GLY A 32 11.79 9.16 -1.37
C GLY A 32 10.35 9.16 -1.88
N THR A 33 10.14 9.07 -3.19
CA THR A 33 8.82 8.97 -3.82
C THR A 33 8.66 7.66 -4.58
N LEU A 34 7.41 7.31 -4.91
CA LEU A 34 7.07 6.17 -5.75
C LEU A 34 6.48 6.68 -7.06
N SER A 35 6.88 6.06 -8.17
CA SER A 35 6.34 6.36 -9.49
C SER A 35 4.85 5.99 -9.57
N GLU A 36 4.14 6.64 -10.48
CA GLU A 36 2.70 6.43 -10.73
C GLU A 36 2.37 4.98 -11.07
N ILE A 37 3.12 4.39 -12.00
CA ILE A 37 2.87 3.05 -12.53
C ILE A 37 4.18 2.29 -12.75
N PHE A 38 4.07 0.96 -12.79
CA PHE A 38 5.19 0.04 -13.04
C PHE A 38 4.79 -0.98 -14.11
N ASP A 39 5.78 -1.44 -14.89
CA ASP A 39 5.56 -2.52 -15.86
C ASP A 39 5.13 -3.82 -15.13
N GLY A 40 4.25 -4.60 -15.78
CA GLY A 40 3.72 -5.86 -15.20
C GLY A 40 4.74 -7.00 -15.14
N ASP A 41 5.74 -6.98 -16.03
CA ASP A 41 6.82 -7.98 -16.06
C ASP A 41 8.07 -7.48 -15.32
N PRO A 42 8.84 -8.38 -14.68
CA PRO A 42 10.16 -8.04 -14.16
C PRO A 42 11.05 -7.40 -15.25
N PRO A 43 11.85 -6.36 -14.94
CA PRO A 43 12.18 -5.85 -13.60
C PRO A 43 11.25 -4.74 -13.09
N HIS A 44 9.99 -4.71 -13.55
CA HIS A 44 8.95 -3.73 -13.17
C HIS A 44 9.45 -2.30 -13.31
N GLN A 45 9.75 -1.87 -14.54
CA GLN A 45 10.30 -0.54 -14.75
C GLN A 45 9.24 0.53 -14.41
N PRO A 46 9.67 1.64 -13.80
CA PRO A 46 8.78 2.74 -13.45
C PRO A 46 8.38 3.53 -14.70
N ARG A 47 7.11 3.96 -14.74
CA ARG A 47 6.48 4.71 -15.82
C ARG A 47 5.64 5.87 -15.26
N GLY A 48 5.16 6.72 -16.15
CA GLY A 48 4.25 7.82 -15.79
C GLY A 48 4.93 8.90 -14.96
N CYS A 49 4.16 9.54 -14.07
CA CYS A 49 4.70 10.59 -13.21
C CYS A 49 5.74 10.04 -12.21
N ILE A 50 6.84 10.78 -12.02
CA ILE A 50 7.91 10.42 -11.08
C ILE A 50 7.41 10.45 -9.62
N ALA A 51 6.48 11.35 -9.31
CA ALA A 51 5.91 11.52 -7.98
C ALA A 51 4.45 11.99 -8.03
N GLN A 52 3.56 11.22 -7.42
CA GLN A 52 2.17 11.60 -7.17
C GLN A 52 1.78 11.23 -5.74
N ALA A 53 0.85 12.01 -5.16
CA ALA A 53 0.43 11.83 -3.78
C ALA A 53 -0.14 10.42 -3.52
N TRP A 54 -0.95 9.88 -4.45
CA TRP A 54 -1.53 8.55 -4.30
C TRP A 54 -0.49 7.43 -4.28
N SER A 55 0.66 7.61 -4.95
CA SER A 55 1.66 6.56 -5.12
C SER A 55 2.36 6.25 -3.82
N VAL A 56 2.36 7.20 -2.88
CA VAL A 56 2.88 7.04 -1.53
C VAL A 56 1.73 6.80 -0.53
N ALA A 57 0.62 7.53 -0.66
CA ALA A 57 -0.48 7.46 0.28
C ALA A 57 -1.12 6.08 0.33
N GLU A 58 -1.38 5.46 -0.83
CA GLU A 58 -2.09 4.18 -0.90
C GLU A 58 -1.27 3.01 -0.32
N PRO A 59 0.03 2.82 -0.68
CA PRO A 59 0.85 1.80 -0.03
C PRO A 59 0.97 1.98 1.49
N LEU A 60 1.05 3.23 1.97
CA LEU A 60 1.09 3.51 3.42
C LEU A 60 -0.24 3.18 4.09
N ARG A 61 -1.38 3.54 3.48
CA ARG A 61 -2.71 3.18 3.97
C ARG A 61 -2.86 1.66 4.06
N ALA A 62 -2.54 0.92 3.00
CA ALA A 62 -2.59 -0.54 2.98
C ALA A 62 -1.66 -1.17 4.05
N PHE A 63 -0.46 -0.60 4.25
CA PHE A 63 0.42 -1.05 5.32
C PHE A 63 -0.24 -0.88 6.71
N VAL A 64 -0.80 0.28 6.99
CA VAL A 64 -1.40 0.59 8.30
C VAL A 64 -2.69 -0.19 8.53
N GLU A 65 -3.60 -0.16 7.57
CA GLU A 65 -4.96 -0.71 7.72
C GLU A 65 -5.02 -2.23 7.51
N ASP A 66 -4.25 -2.78 6.55
CA ASP A 66 -4.36 -4.19 6.17
C ASP A 66 -3.21 -5.04 6.72
N VAL A 67 -1.98 -4.52 6.71
CA VAL A 67 -0.82 -5.24 7.25
C VAL A 67 -0.69 -5.08 8.76
N MET A 68 -0.85 -3.88 9.31
CA MET A 68 -0.79 -3.65 10.76
C MET A 68 -2.15 -3.83 11.46
N VAL A 69 -3.25 -3.82 10.69
CA VAL A 69 -4.63 -3.92 11.22
C VAL A 69 -4.88 -2.79 12.23
N LYS A 70 -4.39 -1.60 11.90
CA LYS A 70 -4.64 -0.36 12.62
C LYS A 70 -5.60 0.46 11.79
N ARG A 71 -6.84 0.58 12.26
CA ARG A 71 -7.90 1.37 11.63
C ARG A 71 -8.26 2.55 12.50
N ALA A 72 -8.76 3.62 11.90
CA ALA A 72 -9.15 4.79 12.67
C ALA A 72 -10.31 4.43 13.62
N PRO A 73 -10.28 4.82 14.90
CA PRO A 73 -11.29 4.41 15.88
C PRO A 73 -12.73 4.73 15.46
N TYR A 74 -12.91 5.81 14.71
CA TYR A 74 -14.21 6.31 14.27
C TYR A 74 -14.59 5.87 12.85
N GLU A 75 -13.74 5.12 12.15
CA GLU A 75 -13.99 4.68 10.78
C GLU A 75 -15.29 3.89 10.67
N ARG A 76 -15.52 2.95 11.59
CA ARG A 76 -16.75 2.15 11.61
C ARG A 76 -18.00 2.98 11.85
N ARG A 77 -17.92 4.03 12.67
CA ARG A 77 -19.06 4.92 12.97
C ARG A 77 -19.43 5.79 11.77
N ILE A 78 -18.44 6.32 11.08
CA ILE A 78 -18.66 7.14 9.87
C ILE A 78 -19.20 6.27 8.72
N LEU A 79 -18.65 5.06 8.56
CA LEU A 79 -19.06 4.15 7.49
C LEU A 79 -20.37 3.39 7.78
N SER A 80 -20.79 3.27 9.05
CA SER A 80 -22.07 2.64 9.42
C SER A 80 -23.28 3.55 9.20
N GLY A 81 -23.07 4.85 8.94
CA GLY A 81 -24.15 5.80 8.68
C GLY A 81 -25.06 6.08 9.89
N GLU A 82 -24.61 5.78 11.12
CA GLU A 82 -25.41 5.92 12.34
C GLU A 82 -25.48 7.37 12.88
N ASP A 83 -24.94 8.34 12.14
CA ASP A 83 -24.99 9.77 12.48
C ASP A 83 -26.02 10.53 11.59
N GLY A 84 -27.25 10.01 11.49
CA GLY A 84 -28.38 10.63 10.76
C GLY A 84 -29.72 10.40 11.44
#